data_AF-A0A087UR03-F1
#
_entry.id   AF-A0A087UR03-F1
#
_cell.length_a   1.000
_cell.length_b   1.000
_cell.length_c   1.000
_cell.angle_alpha   90.00
_cell.angle_beta   90.00
_cell.angle_gamma   90.00
#
_symmetry.space_group_name_H-M   'P 1'
#
loop_
_entity.id
_entity.type
_entity.pdbx_description
1 polymer ?
#
loop_
_entity_poly.entity_id
_entity_poly.type
_entity_poly.pdbx_seq_one_letter_code
_entity_poly.pdbx_strand_id
1 'polypeptide(L)'
;MNYTVFDNYPPKLLDFAVAFFLLFAILGVTGNCITIGALCKSKKLNLCADILLSGFSMPMSAVTFLERGWHHGETLCKMFPLVRYSNGAVSVFTVIAITINRYILIVHPRIYNRVYSTRNMAIIIIMIWFASLLLLLFPLVEVWGKLGYDPRVGTCTILAVNGKSPKITFYVAAFSIPSLVIIVCYTRIYQV
;
A
#
# COMPACT_ATOMS: atom_id res chain seq x y z
N MET A 1 14.87 -5.81 21.32
CA MET A 1 14.26 -7.15 21.28
C MET A 1 14.68 -7.80 19.98
N ASN A 2 15.38 -8.93 20.07
CA ASN A 2 15.91 -9.66 18.92
C ASN A 2 15.05 -10.91 18.73
N TYR A 3 14.24 -10.93 17.67
CA TYR A 3 13.34 -12.05 17.39
C TYR A 3 13.85 -12.84 16.19
N THR A 4 14.41 -14.03 16.40
CA THR A 4 14.78 -14.94 15.30
C THR A 4 13.63 -15.91 15.04
N VAL A 5 13.16 -15.96 13.79
CA VAL A 5 12.00 -16.77 13.39
C VAL A 5 12.33 -17.63 12.17
N PHE A 6 13.29 -17.23 11.34
CA PHE A 6 13.62 -17.92 10.10
C PHE A 6 14.76 -18.95 10.22
N ASP A 7 15.15 -19.34 11.45
CA ASP A 7 16.26 -20.27 11.67
C ASP A 7 16.02 -21.65 11.04
N ASN A 8 14.76 -22.09 10.98
CA ASN A 8 14.38 -23.39 10.40
C ASN A 8 14.21 -23.37 8.87
N TYR A 9 14.36 -22.21 8.22
CA TYR A 9 14.16 -22.09 6.77
C TYR A 9 15.46 -22.38 6.00
N PRO A 10 15.37 -23.04 4.82
CA PRO A 10 16.55 -23.32 4.01
C PRO A 10 17.22 -22.02 3.54
N PRO A 11 18.55 -21.87 3.69
CA PRO A 11 19.27 -20.62 3.36
C PRO A 11 19.02 -20.13 1.93
N LYS A 12 18.97 -21.05 0.96
CA LYS A 12 18.72 -20.73 -0.46
C LYS A 12 17.37 -20.03 -0.68
N LEU A 13 16.36 -20.35 0.12
CA LEU A 13 15.04 -19.72 0.02
C LEU A 13 15.07 -18.29 0.59
N LEU A 14 15.80 -18.09 1.68
CA LEU A 14 16.02 -16.77 2.27
C LEU A 14 16.82 -15.88 1.32
N ASP A 15 17.92 -16.39 0.76
CA ASP A 15 18.75 -15.66 -0.21
C ASP A 15 17.95 -15.28 -1.46
N PHE A 16 17.10 -16.19 -1.95
CA PHE A 16 16.18 -15.90 -3.05
C PHE A 16 15.20 -14.77 -2.69
N ALA A 17 14.59 -14.83 -1.51
CA ALA A 17 13.67 -13.78 -1.05
C ALA A 17 14.39 -12.43 -0.94
N VAL A 18 15.60 -12.40 -0.38
CA VAL A 18 16.43 -11.19 -0.28
C VAL A 18 16.72 -10.61 -1.67
N ALA A 19 17.21 -11.43 -2.60
CA ALA A 19 17.48 -11.00 -3.97
C ALA A 19 16.23 -10.45 -4.66
N PHE A 20 15.08 -11.11 -4.45
CA PHE A 20 13.78 -10.67 -4.95
C PHE A 20 13.39 -9.30 -4.38
N PHE A 21 13.42 -9.11 -3.06
CA PHE A 21 13.06 -7.84 -2.44
C PHE A 21 13.99 -6.69 -2.85
N LEU A 22 15.29 -6.94 -2.99
CA LEU A 22 16.25 -5.95 -3.48
C LEU A 22 16.02 -5.58 -4.95
N LEU A 23 15.73 -6.58 -5.81
CA LEU A 23 15.40 -6.33 -7.21
C LEU A 23 14.15 -5.44 -7.34
N PHE A 24 13.08 -5.75 -6.61
CA PHE A 24 11.86 -4.95 -6.61
C PHE A 24 12.07 -3.56 -5.99
N ALA A 25 12.95 -3.42 -5.01
CA ALA A 25 13.37 -2.12 -4.48
C ALA A 25 14.02 -1.28 -5.58
N ILE A 26 15.00 -1.83 -6.29
CA ILE A 26 15.72 -1.14 -7.36
C ILE A 26 14.76 -0.77 -8.49
N LEU A 27 14.01 -1.74 -9.02
CA LEU A 27 13.05 -1.49 -10.09
C LEU A 27 11.99 -0.46 -9.71
N GLY A 28 11.47 -0.56 -8.48
CA GLY A 28 10.50 0.40 -7.95
C GLY A 28 11.09 1.80 -7.85
N VAL A 29 12.24 1.97 -7.18
CA VAL A 29 12.87 3.29 -7.03
C VAL A 29 13.20 3.88 -8.40
N THR A 30 13.83 3.11 -9.29
CA THR A 30 14.20 3.58 -10.63
C THR A 30 12.98 3.94 -11.47
N GLY A 31 11.96 3.08 -11.52
CA GLY A 31 10.73 3.31 -12.30
C GLY A 31 9.94 4.53 -11.80
N ASN A 32 9.86 4.69 -10.48
CA ASN A 32 9.22 5.85 -9.87
C ASN A 32 10.03 7.12 -10.13
N CYS A 33 11.36 7.09 -9.97
CA CYS A 33 12.24 8.23 -10.27
C CYS A 33 12.16 8.69 -11.73
N ILE A 34 12.14 7.77 -12.69
CA ILE A 34 11.95 8.09 -14.12
C ILE A 34 10.60 8.77 -14.34
N THR A 35 9.55 8.28 -13.68
CA THR A 35 8.22 8.86 -13.75
C THR A 35 8.17 10.25 -13.09
N ILE A 36 8.96 10.50 -12.02
CA ILE A 36 9.14 11.87 -11.47
C ILE A 36 9.79 12.76 -12.53
N GLY A 37 10.92 12.32 -13.10
CA GLY A 37 11.69 13.07 -14.09
C GLY A 37 10.86 13.45 -15.32
N ALA A 38 10.09 12.51 -15.83
CA ALA A 38 9.19 12.71 -16.97
C ALA A 38 7.99 13.63 -16.63
N LEU A 39 7.57 13.67 -15.36
CA LEU A 39 6.44 14.45 -14.87
C LEU A 39 6.86 15.66 -14.01
N CYS A 40 8.10 16.16 -14.10
CA CYS A 40 8.59 17.28 -13.29
C CYS A 40 7.74 18.57 -13.38
N LYS A 41 6.84 18.70 -14.38
CA LYS A 41 5.83 19.77 -14.46
C LYS A 41 4.50 19.49 -13.73
N SER A 42 4.25 18.24 -13.32
CA SER A 42 3.01 17.77 -12.70
C SER A 42 3.29 17.28 -11.27
N LYS A 43 3.01 18.11 -10.27
CA LYS A 43 3.13 17.79 -8.83
C LYS A 43 2.20 16.64 -8.42
N LYS A 44 2.53 15.38 -8.74
CA LYS A 44 1.72 14.21 -8.38
C LYS A 44 2.24 13.55 -7.11
N LEU A 45 1.40 13.55 -6.08
CA LEU A 45 1.67 13.03 -4.74
C LEU A 45 1.95 11.51 -4.72
N ASN A 46 1.37 10.74 -5.65
CA ASN A 46 1.52 9.28 -5.72
C ASN A 46 2.98 8.79 -5.84
N LEU A 47 3.87 9.56 -6.46
CA LEU A 47 5.27 9.12 -6.59
C LEU A 47 6.03 9.05 -5.28
N CYS A 48 5.67 9.89 -4.31
CA CYS A 48 6.30 9.84 -2.99
C CYS A 48 5.92 8.52 -2.26
N ALA A 49 4.71 8.01 -2.48
CA ALA A 49 4.28 6.70 -1.96
C ALA A 49 5.14 5.59 -2.50
N ASP A 50 5.28 5.58 -3.82
CA ASP A 50 5.92 4.48 -4.49
C ASP A 50 7.43 4.46 -4.20
N ILE A 51 8.08 5.63 -4.05
CA ILE A 51 9.46 5.76 -3.56
C ILE A 51 9.59 5.32 -2.10
N LEU A 52 8.65 5.68 -1.22
CA LEU A 52 8.67 5.22 0.18
C LEU A 52 8.48 3.71 0.27
N LEU A 53 7.62 3.12 -0.56
CA LEU A 53 7.44 1.67 -0.61
C LEU A 53 8.71 0.97 -1.11
N SER A 54 9.23 1.39 -2.26
CA SER A 54 10.38 0.73 -2.89
C SER A 54 11.70 1.03 -2.20
N GLY A 55 11.86 2.23 -1.63
CA GLY A 55 13.09 2.69 -0.99
C GLY A 55 13.19 2.40 0.52
N PHE A 56 12.07 2.17 1.21
CA PHE A 56 12.06 1.87 2.65
C PHE A 56 11.48 0.49 2.97
N SER A 57 10.28 0.15 2.48
CA SER A 57 9.64 -1.11 2.87
C SER A 57 10.32 -2.35 2.27
N MET A 58 10.74 -2.29 1.00
CA MET A 58 11.39 -3.43 0.35
C MET A 58 12.79 -3.73 0.94
N PRO A 59 13.67 -2.73 1.16
CA PRO A 59 14.96 -2.96 1.81
C PRO A 59 14.82 -3.47 3.24
N MET A 60 13.88 -2.92 4.04
CA MET A 60 13.63 -3.39 5.41
C MET A 60 13.18 -4.86 5.43
N SER A 61 12.37 -5.28 4.45
CA SER A 61 11.99 -6.69 4.30
C SER A 61 13.20 -7.56 3.98
N ALA A 62 14.07 -7.12 3.05
CA ALA A 62 15.30 -7.84 2.70
C ALA A 62 16.23 -8.03 3.91
N VAL A 63 16.46 -6.99 4.71
CA VAL A 63 17.31 -7.11 5.91
C VAL A 63 16.68 -8.02 6.95
N THR A 64 15.35 -8.00 7.13
CA THR A 64 14.66 -8.92 8.04
C THR A 64 14.87 -10.39 7.64
N PHE A 65 14.89 -10.70 6.34
CA PHE A 65 15.20 -12.06 5.87
C PHE A 65 16.67 -12.43 6.05
N LEU A 66 17.60 -11.50 5.79
CA LEU A 66 19.03 -11.71 6.00
C LEU A 66 19.36 -11.99 7.47
N GLU A 67 18.81 -11.20 8.39
CA GLU A 67 19.02 -11.34 9.83
C GLU A 67 18.13 -12.44 10.45
N ARG A 68 17.33 -13.13 9.63
CA ARG A 68 16.41 -14.21 10.05
C ARG A 68 15.40 -13.76 11.12
N GLY A 69 15.13 -12.47 11.19
CA GLY A 69 14.48 -11.86 12.33
C GLY A 69 14.33 -10.35 12.23
N TRP A 70 13.56 -9.77 13.16
CA TRP A 70 13.43 -8.32 13.26
C TRP A 70 14.32 -7.77 14.36
N HIS A 71 15.36 -7.01 13.98
CA HIS A 71 16.32 -6.42 14.92
C HIS A 71 16.38 -4.88 14.85
N HIS A 72 15.49 -4.25 14.07
CA HIS A 72 15.51 -2.80 13.80
C HIS A 72 14.84 -1.94 14.90
N GLY A 73 14.53 -2.52 16.05
CA GLY A 73 13.88 -1.81 17.16
C GLY A 73 12.37 -1.60 16.97
N GLU A 74 11.73 -1.05 18.01
CA GLU A 74 10.27 -0.91 18.09
C GLU A 74 9.72 0.20 17.20
N THR A 75 10.41 1.35 17.12
CA THR A 75 9.97 2.48 16.30
C THR A 75 9.85 2.11 14.83
N LEU A 76 10.87 1.44 14.28
CA LEU A 76 10.82 0.94 12.90
C LEU A 76 9.78 -0.17 12.74
N CYS A 77 9.53 -0.97 13.78
CA CYS A 77 8.49 -2.00 13.76
C CYS A 77 7.07 -1.40 13.69
N LYS A 78 6.86 -0.18 14.18
CA LYS A 78 5.59 0.54 14.00
C LYS A 78 5.51 1.24 12.65
N MET A 79 6.61 1.85 12.19
CA MET A 79 6.68 2.56 10.91
C MET A 79 6.55 1.64 9.69
N PHE A 80 7.16 0.45 9.74
CA PHE A 80 7.15 -0.52 8.63
C PHE A 80 5.73 -0.93 8.18
N PRO A 81 4.86 -1.48 9.06
CA PRO A 81 3.49 -1.80 8.68
C PRO A 81 2.69 -0.55 8.32
N LEU A 82 2.94 0.60 8.95
CA LEU A 82 2.27 1.86 8.60
C LEU A 82 2.50 2.23 7.13
N VAL A 83 3.76 2.26 6.67
CA VAL A 83 4.09 2.54 5.26
C VAL A 83 3.55 1.47 4.33
N ARG A 84 3.76 0.19 4.67
CA ARG A 84 3.34 -0.95 3.83
C ARG A 84 1.83 -0.98 3.61
N TYR A 85 1.03 -0.87 4.67
CA TYR A 85 -0.42 -0.90 4.55
C TYR A 85 -0.97 0.39 3.94
N SER A 86 -0.36 1.56 4.22
CA SER A 86 -0.80 2.84 3.64
C SER A 86 -0.65 2.81 2.12
N ASN A 87 0.49 2.31 1.63
CA ASN A 87 0.73 2.21 0.20
C ASN A 87 -0.21 1.22 -0.47
N GLY A 88 -0.50 0.09 0.19
CA GLY A 88 -1.51 -0.86 -0.27
C GLY A 88 -2.88 -0.21 -0.43
N ALA A 89 -3.32 0.56 0.56
CA ALA A 89 -4.60 1.29 0.50
C ALA A 89 -4.62 2.35 -0.61
N VAL A 90 -3.55 3.15 -0.76
CA VAL A 90 -3.43 4.15 -1.84
C VAL A 90 -3.52 3.49 -3.21
N SER A 91 -2.84 2.36 -3.42
CA SER A 91 -2.88 1.60 -4.67
C SER A 91 -4.31 1.17 -5.00
N VAL A 92 -4.99 0.54 -4.04
CA VAL A 92 -6.36 0.05 -4.19
C VAL A 92 -7.34 1.17 -4.50
N PHE A 93 -7.31 2.26 -3.74
CA PHE A 93 -8.18 3.42 -3.97
C PHE A 93 -7.88 4.13 -5.29
N THR A 94 -6.61 4.15 -5.72
CA THR A 94 -6.24 4.67 -7.03
C THR A 94 -6.84 3.82 -8.16
N VAL A 95 -6.82 2.49 -8.05
CA VAL A 95 -7.45 1.60 -9.03
C VAL A 95 -8.96 1.83 -9.11
N ILE A 96 -9.63 1.99 -7.95
CA ILE A 96 -11.05 2.37 -7.88
C ILE A 96 -11.28 3.70 -8.61
N ALA A 97 -10.49 4.73 -8.30
CA ALA A 97 -10.64 6.06 -8.90
C ALA A 97 -10.44 6.05 -10.42
N ILE A 98 -9.48 5.27 -10.92
CA ILE A 98 -9.25 5.08 -12.37
C ILE A 98 -10.46 4.40 -13.02
N THR A 99 -10.99 3.37 -12.37
CA THR A 99 -12.17 2.63 -12.85
C THR A 99 -13.39 3.53 -12.96
N ILE A 100 -13.68 4.32 -11.91
CA ILE A 100 -14.78 5.30 -11.90
C ILE A 100 -14.55 6.37 -12.97
N ASN A 101 -13.31 6.85 -13.13
CA ASN A 101 -12.96 7.83 -14.15
C ASN A 101 -13.30 7.32 -15.56
N ARG A 102 -12.94 6.07 -15.88
CA ARG A 102 -13.29 5.43 -17.16
C ARG A 102 -14.79 5.26 -17.32
N TYR A 103 -15.49 4.84 -16.26
CA TYR A 103 -16.94 4.71 -16.29
C TYR A 103 -17.64 6.04 -16.59
N ILE A 104 -17.27 7.13 -15.91
CA ILE A 104 -17.88 8.45 -16.14
C ILE A 104 -17.53 8.97 -17.55
N LEU A 105 -16.31 8.73 -18.03
CA LEU A 105 -15.90 9.12 -19.39
C LEU A 105 -16.78 8.48 -20.47
N ILE A 106 -17.06 7.19 -20.36
CA ILE A 106 -17.77 6.41 -21.38
C ILE A 106 -19.28 6.57 -21.24
N VAL A 107 -19.82 6.37 -20.03
CA VAL A 107 -21.27 6.30 -19.79
C VAL A 107 -21.88 7.69 -19.60
N HIS A 108 -21.11 8.67 -19.09
CA HIS A 108 -21.60 10.01 -18.77
C HIS A 108 -20.71 11.13 -19.35
N PRO A 109 -20.43 11.15 -20.67
CA PRO A 109 -19.45 12.08 -21.27
C PRO A 109 -19.80 13.56 -21.06
N ARG A 110 -21.09 13.91 -20.94
CA ARG A 110 -21.56 15.29 -20.72
C ARG A 110 -21.08 15.90 -19.40
N ILE A 111 -20.93 15.08 -18.35
CA ILE A 111 -20.47 15.56 -17.04
C ILE A 111 -18.96 15.35 -16.82
N TYR A 112 -18.31 14.53 -17.66
CA TYR A 112 -16.91 14.14 -17.46
C TYR A 112 -15.98 15.34 -17.28
N ASN A 113 -16.03 16.33 -18.18
CA ASN A 113 -15.16 17.50 -18.12
C ASN A 113 -15.41 18.38 -16.87
N ARG A 114 -16.62 18.35 -16.30
CA ARG A 114 -16.95 19.05 -15.06
C ARG A 114 -16.43 18.31 -13.83
N VAL A 115 -16.53 16.99 -13.83
CA VAL A 115 -16.12 16.13 -12.71
C VAL A 115 -14.61 15.95 -12.68
N TYR A 116 -13.98 15.65 -13.82
CA TYR A 116 -12.57 15.31 -13.95
C TYR A 116 -11.74 16.44 -14.56
N SER A 117 -11.76 17.61 -13.90
CA SER A 117 -10.80 18.68 -14.18
C SER A 117 -9.45 18.42 -13.48
N THR A 118 -8.37 19.06 -13.93
CA THR A 118 -7.03 18.95 -13.32
C THR A 118 -7.06 19.23 -11.81
N ARG A 119 -7.85 20.23 -11.38
CA ARG A 119 -8.02 20.57 -9.96
C ARG A 119 -8.73 19.45 -9.19
N ASN A 120 -9.82 18.92 -9.74
CA ASN A 120 -10.58 17.86 -9.08
C ASN A 120 -9.79 16.55 -9.01
N MET A 121 -9.04 16.21 -10.06
CA MET A 121 -8.12 15.06 -10.04
C MET A 121 -7.07 15.20 -8.93
N ALA A 122 -6.49 16.39 -8.75
CA ALA A 122 -5.56 16.64 -7.65
C ALA A 122 -6.22 16.47 -6.28
N ILE A 123 -7.45 16.97 -6.11
CA ILE A 123 -8.23 16.80 -4.86
C ILE A 123 -8.52 15.31 -4.61
N ILE A 124 -8.93 14.54 -5.63
CA ILE A 124 -9.18 13.10 -5.52
C ILE A 124 -7.92 12.37 -5.04
N ILE A 125 -6.76 12.66 -5.63
CA ILE A 125 -5.48 12.06 -5.22
C ILE A 125 -5.20 12.41 -3.75
N ILE A 126 -5.30 13.68 -3.36
CA ILE A 126 -5.07 14.10 -1.98
C ILE A 126 -6.02 13.37 -1.01
N MET A 127 -7.30 13.24 -1.35
CA MET A 127 -8.27 12.52 -0.53
C MET A 127 -7.94 11.03 -0.38
N ILE A 128 -7.47 10.37 -1.45
CA ILE A 128 -7.03 8.97 -1.40
C ILE A 128 -5.90 8.79 -0.38
N TRP A 129 -4.93 9.70 -0.39
CA TRP A 129 -3.82 9.70 0.55
C TRP A 129 -4.27 9.90 2.00
N PHE A 130 -5.09 10.93 2.24
CA PHE A 130 -5.63 11.19 3.58
C PHE A 130 -6.47 10.04 4.09
N ALA A 131 -7.35 9.46 3.26
CA ALA A 131 -8.16 8.31 3.64
C ALA A 131 -7.30 7.08 3.99
N SER A 132 -6.24 6.82 3.20
CA SER A 132 -5.33 5.70 3.43
C SER A 132 -4.55 5.84 4.74
N LEU A 133 -4.07 7.04 5.05
CA LEU A 133 -3.38 7.34 6.31
C LEU A 133 -4.34 7.30 7.50
N LEU A 134 -5.56 7.84 7.35
CA LEU A 134 -6.55 7.88 8.41
C LEU A 134 -6.96 6.47 8.86
N LEU A 135 -7.13 5.54 7.91
CA LEU A 135 -7.42 4.14 8.21
C LEU A 135 -6.34 3.50 9.10
N LEU A 136 -5.08 3.89 8.94
CA LEU A 136 -3.97 3.33 9.71
C LEU A 136 -3.61 4.14 10.95
N LEU A 137 -4.21 5.32 11.12
CA LEU A 137 -4.15 6.07 12.36
C LEU A 137 -4.78 5.28 13.51
N PHE A 138 -5.91 4.60 13.28
CA PHE A 138 -6.63 3.82 14.30
C PHE A 138 -5.78 2.74 15.01
N PRO A 139 -5.04 1.87 14.30
CA PRO A 139 -4.12 0.93 14.94
C PRO A 139 -2.83 1.59 15.46
N LEU A 140 -2.47 2.79 14.98
CA LEU A 140 -1.31 3.55 15.47
C LEU A 140 -1.59 4.16 16.85
N VAL A 141 -2.80 4.69 17.08
CA VAL A 141 -3.24 5.24 18.37
C VAL A 141 -3.87 4.19 19.30
N GLU A 142 -3.74 2.91 18.95
CA GLU A 142 -4.22 1.75 19.71
C GLU A 142 -5.74 1.72 20.01
N VAL A 143 -6.53 2.55 19.32
CA VAL A 143 -8.00 2.59 19.45
C VAL A 143 -8.62 1.32 18.86
N TRP A 144 -8.05 0.81 17.77
CA TRP A 144 -8.50 -0.44 17.15
C TRP A 144 -7.31 -1.22 16.59
N GLY A 145 -6.89 -2.25 17.34
CA GLY A 145 -5.64 -2.98 17.06
C GLY A 145 -4.39 -2.21 17.51
N LYS A 146 -3.21 -2.81 17.35
CA LYS A 146 -1.92 -2.16 17.64
C LYS A 146 -0.87 -2.52 16.59
N LEU A 147 0.10 -1.66 16.31
CA LEU A 147 1.24 -2.00 15.45
C LEU A 147 2.34 -2.69 16.27
N GLY A 148 2.77 -3.86 15.83
CA GLY A 148 3.83 -4.59 16.53
C GLY A 148 4.31 -5.84 15.81
N TYR A 149 5.29 -6.51 16.41
CA TYR A 149 5.90 -7.72 15.86
C TYR A 149 4.98 -8.94 16.04
N ASP A 150 4.75 -9.69 14.97
CA ASP A 150 4.02 -10.95 15.00
C ASP A 150 5.00 -12.12 14.83
N PRO A 151 5.31 -12.88 15.90
CA PRO A 151 6.27 -13.98 15.84
C PRO A 151 5.80 -15.15 14.97
N ARG A 152 4.50 -15.24 14.66
CA ARG A 152 3.98 -16.29 13.77
C ARG A 152 4.32 -16.04 12.30
N VAL A 153 4.46 -14.77 11.93
CA VAL A 153 4.72 -14.33 10.55
C VAL A 153 6.18 -13.86 10.39
N GLY A 154 6.88 -13.62 11.50
CA GLY A 154 8.27 -13.15 11.49
C GLY A 154 8.42 -11.70 11.02
N THR A 155 7.36 -10.88 11.15
CA THR A 155 7.38 -9.49 10.67
C THR A 155 6.48 -8.58 11.52
N CYS A 156 6.67 -7.27 11.38
CA CYS A 156 5.84 -6.28 12.03
C CYS A 156 4.55 -6.01 11.25
N THR A 157 3.41 -6.04 11.95
CA THR A 157 2.06 -6.02 11.37
C THR A 157 1.03 -5.46 12.36
N ILE A 158 -0.24 -5.39 11.96
CA ILE A 158 -1.36 -4.96 12.80
C ILE A 158 -1.79 -6.13 13.71
N LEU A 159 -1.54 -6.04 15.00
CA LEU A 159 -1.92 -7.06 15.98
C LEU A 159 -3.35 -6.80 16.48
N ALA A 160 -4.03 -7.88 16.87
CA ALA A 160 -5.33 -7.80 17.54
C ALA A 160 -5.14 -7.23 18.95
N VAL A 161 -6.10 -6.40 19.39
CA VAL A 161 -6.23 -5.97 20.79
C VAL A 161 -7.62 -6.41 21.25
N ASN A 162 -7.69 -7.15 22.36
CA ASN A 162 -8.95 -7.67 22.93
C ASN A 162 -9.80 -8.49 21.92
N GLY A 163 -9.15 -9.35 21.12
CA GLY A 163 -9.82 -10.17 20.11
C GLY A 163 -10.32 -9.41 18.87
N LYS A 164 -10.16 -8.08 18.83
CA LYS A 164 -10.53 -7.24 17.68
C LYS A 164 -9.27 -6.89 16.90
N SER A 165 -9.11 -7.49 15.71
CA SER A 165 -8.07 -7.11 14.76
C SER A 165 -8.68 -6.38 13.57
N PRO A 166 -8.20 -5.18 13.22
CA PRO A 166 -8.59 -4.52 11.98
C PRO A 166 -8.12 -5.26 10.74
N LYS A 167 -7.18 -6.22 10.86
CA LYS A 167 -6.55 -6.91 9.73
C LYS A 167 -7.57 -7.45 8.73
N ILE A 168 -8.56 -8.20 9.22
CA ILE A 168 -9.59 -8.81 8.35
C ILE A 168 -10.44 -7.72 7.73
N THR A 169 -10.88 -6.73 8.51
CA THR A 169 -11.70 -5.63 7.99
C THR A 169 -10.99 -4.83 6.91
N PHE A 170 -9.71 -4.48 7.11
CA PHE A 170 -8.93 -3.80 6.08
C PHE A 170 -8.74 -4.66 4.84
N TYR A 171 -8.48 -5.95 5.00
CA TYR A 171 -8.29 -6.86 3.88
C TYR A 171 -9.60 -7.05 3.08
N VAL A 172 -10.71 -7.26 3.77
CA VAL A 172 -12.04 -7.40 3.16
C VAL A 172 -12.47 -6.10 2.48
N ALA A 173 -12.28 -4.94 3.12
CA ALA A 173 -12.59 -3.65 2.52
C ALA A 173 -11.72 -3.36 1.29
N ALA A 174 -10.41 -3.66 1.38
CA ALA A 174 -9.46 -3.47 0.29
C ALA A 174 -9.63 -4.45 -0.88
N PHE A 175 -10.39 -5.53 -0.73
CA PHE A 175 -10.66 -6.47 -1.82
C PHE A 175 -12.10 -6.35 -2.33
N SER A 176 -13.08 -6.37 -1.43
CA SER A 176 -14.50 -6.40 -1.79
C SER A 176 -14.96 -5.10 -2.45
N ILE A 177 -14.53 -3.95 -1.92
CA ILE A 177 -14.95 -2.65 -2.47
C ILE A 177 -14.40 -2.46 -3.89
N PRO A 178 -13.10 -2.66 -4.17
CA PRO A 178 -12.60 -2.57 -5.54
C PRO A 178 -13.25 -3.56 -6.49
N SER A 179 -13.40 -4.82 -6.08
CA SER A 179 -14.02 -5.84 -6.92
C SER A 179 -15.45 -5.47 -7.30
N LEU A 180 -16.27 -5.03 -6.34
CA LEU A 180 -17.64 -4.59 -6.61
C LEU A 180 -17.67 -3.36 -7.54
N VAL A 181 -16.84 -2.35 -7.27
CA VAL A 181 -16.78 -1.15 -8.12
C VAL A 181 -16.36 -1.51 -9.54
N ILE A 182 -15.34 -2.35 -9.70
CA ILE A 182 -14.88 -2.83 -11.01
C ILE A 182 -15.99 -3.58 -11.73
N ILE A 183 -16.64 -4.55 -11.10
CA ILE A 183 -17.71 -5.34 -11.71
C ILE A 183 -18.85 -4.42 -12.17
N VAL A 184 -19.34 -3.54 -11.29
CA VAL A 184 -20.45 -2.62 -11.62
C VAL A 184 -20.05 -1.64 -12.73
N CYS A 185 -18.87 -1.02 -12.66
CA CYS A 185 -18.42 -0.10 -13.70
C CYS A 185 -18.27 -0.81 -15.06
N TYR A 186 -17.61 -1.97 -15.10
CA TYR A 186 -17.39 -2.67 -16.36
C TYR A 186 -18.68 -3.23 -16.97
N THR A 187 -19.56 -3.83 -16.16
CA THR A 187 -20.87 -4.30 -16.65
C THR A 187 -21.67 -3.17 -17.28
N ARG A 188 -21.67 -1.97 -16.67
CA ARG A 188 -22.35 -0.81 -17.24
C ARG A 188 -21.67 -0.27 -18.50
N ILE A 189 -20.34 -0.30 -18.57
CA ILE A 189 -19.59 0.09 -19.78
C ILE A 189 -19.94 -0.84 -20.95
N TYR A 190 -20.01 -2.16 -20.74
CA TYR A 190 -20.35 -3.12 -21.78
C TYR A 190 -21.82 -3.05 -22.23
N GLN A 191 -22.70 -2.44 -21.45
CA GLN A 191 -24.12 -2.26 -21.77
C GLN A 191 -24.40 -0.97 -22.56
N VAL A 192 -23.42 -0.08 -22.72
CA VAL A 192 -23.49 1.14 -23.55
C VAL A 192 -23.02 0.82 -24.96
#